data_AF-A0A1Y5HFE4-F1
#
_entry.id   AF-A0A1Y5HFE4-F1
#
_cell.length_a   1.000
_cell.length_b   1.000
_cell.length_c   1.000
_cell.angle_alpha   90.00
_cell.angle_beta   90.00
_cell.angle_gamma   90.00
#
_symmetry.space_group_name_H-M   'P 1'
#
loop_
_entity.id
_entity.type
_entity.pdbx_description
1 polymer ?
#
loop_
_entity_poly.entity_id
_entity_poly.type
_entity_poly.pdbx_seq_one_letter_code
_entity_poly.pdbx_strand_id
1 'polypeptide(L)'
;MSLDPVEKASGALEFVRGSHRWNRWFQPEAFGEGSGAEYERNPDFEPMPDIEGNRGEFDIISWDLQPGDLYVFQGMAVHGVSGNRSTSRRRRGYTVRYIGDDIRYDQRKGLSLPICNEHMSHGDRLAGPQYPQVIAKR
;
A
#
# COMPACT_ATOMS: atom_id res chain seq x y z
N MET A 1 4.50 2.95 10.27
CA MET A 1 5.39 3.10 11.45
C MET A 1 6.06 1.77 11.73
N SER A 2 7.36 1.82 12.01
CA SER A 2 8.13 0.64 12.41
C SER A 2 8.08 0.41 13.91
N LEU A 3 7.90 -0.85 14.33
CA LEU A 3 7.95 -1.26 15.75
C LEU A 3 9.27 -1.96 16.10
N ASP A 4 10.05 -2.32 15.09
CA ASP A 4 11.32 -3.02 15.19
C ASP A 4 12.34 -2.31 14.28
N PRO A 5 13.66 -2.51 14.45
CA PRO A 5 14.64 -2.08 13.46
C PRO A 5 14.38 -2.77 12.11
N VAL A 6 14.39 -1.98 11.03
CA VAL A 6 14.18 -2.47 9.67
C VAL A 6 15.39 -2.10 8.83
N GLU A 7 15.95 -3.12 8.19
CA GLU A 7 17.02 -3.03 7.22
C GLU A 7 16.48 -3.60 5.91
N LYS A 8 17.13 -3.31 4.77
CA LYS A 8 16.77 -3.93 3.48
C LYS A 8 16.62 -5.46 3.56
N ALA A 9 17.49 -6.15 4.30
CA ALA A 9 17.44 -7.61 4.46
C ALA A 9 16.27 -8.12 5.34
N SER A 10 15.76 -7.28 6.25
CA SER A 10 14.60 -7.61 7.09
C SER A 10 13.28 -7.07 6.55
N GLY A 11 13.30 -6.53 5.32
CA GLY A 11 12.13 -6.07 4.59
C GLY A 11 11.87 -4.57 4.77
N ALA A 12 12.86 -3.72 4.49
CA ALA A 12 12.58 -2.30 4.22
C ALA A 12 11.73 -2.15 2.96
N LEU A 13 10.78 -1.21 2.96
CA LEU A 13 10.01 -0.89 1.77
C LEU A 13 10.94 -0.25 0.73
N GLU A 14 10.78 -0.66 -0.50
CA GLU A 14 11.37 -0.04 -1.67
C GLU A 14 10.27 0.70 -2.45
N PHE A 15 10.64 1.80 -3.08
CA PHE A 15 9.75 2.63 -3.88
C PHE A 15 10.39 2.90 -5.24
N VAL A 16 9.62 2.89 -6.31
CA VAL A 16 10.07 3.46 -7.59
C VAL A 16 9.87 4.97 -7.52
N ARG A 17 10.95 5.75 -7.51
CA ARG A 17 10.89 7.21 -7.36
C ARG A 17 10.02 7.83 -8.44
N GLY A 18 9.06 8.67 -8.03
CA GLY A 18 8.20 9.41 -8.96
C GLY A 18 7.06 8.60 -9.59
N SER A 19 6.94 7.30 -9.31
CA SER A 19 5.91 6.42 -9.90
C SER A 19 4.47 6.83 -9.63
N HIS A 20 4.20 7.51 -8.51
CA HIS A 20 2.90 8.12 -8.20
C HIS A 20 2.39 9.11 -9.27
N ARG A 21 3.26 9.60 -10.16
CA ARG A 21 2.91 10.51 -11.26
C ARG A 21 2.74 9.82 -12.60
N TRP A 22 2.87 8.50 -12.68
CA TRP A 22 2.74 7.77 -13.95
C TRP A 22 1.34 7.83 -14.55
N ASN A 23 0.32 8.21 -13.77
CA ASN A 23 -1.08 8.23 -14.20
C ASN A 23 -1.53 6.87 -14.74
N ARG A 24 -1.15 5.82 -14.00
CA ARG A 24 -1.30 4.42 -14.36
C ARG A 24 -1.91 3.66 -13.20
N TRP A 25 -2.77 2.69 -13.51
CA TRP A 25 -3.47 1.88 -12.52
C TRP A 25 -3.08 0.42 -12.71
N PHE A 26 -2.39 -0.12 -11.72
CA PHE A 26 -1.92 -1.51 -11.76
C PHE A 26 -2.88 -2.43 -11.03
N GLN A 27 -3.05 -3.64 -11.56
CA GLN A 27 -3.81 -4.69 -10.90
C GLN A 27 -3.16 -5.05 -9.56
N PRO A 28 -3.91 -5.03 -8.44
CA PRO A 28 -3.43 -5.58 -7.18
C PRO A 28 -3.22 -7.08 -7.27
N GLU A 29 -2.11 -7.54 -6.69
CA GLU A 29 -1.75 -8.95 -6.61
C GLU A 29 -1.57 -9.37 -5.15
N ALA A 30 -1.75 -10.66 -4.89
CA ALA A 30 -1.61 -11.23 -3.56
C ALA A 30 -0.14 -11.22 -3.13
N PHE A 31 0.15 -10.85 -1.88
CA PHE A 31 1.52 -10.79 -1.36
C PHE A 31 2.03 -12.19 -0.99
N GLY A 32 2.43 -12.97 -1.99
CA GLY A 32 2.98 -14.31 -1.83
C GLY A 32 1.91 -15.40 -1.61
N GLU A 33 2.38 -16.65 -1.71
CA GLU A 33 1.54 -17.84 -1.52
C GLU A 33 0.87 -17.84 -0.14
N GLY A 34 -0.43 -18.14 -0.10
CA GLY A 34 -1.20 -18.23 1.14
C GLY A 34 -1.65 -16.90 1.76
N SER A 35 -1.42 -15.76 1.09
CA SER A 35 -1.90 -14.44 1.57
C SER A 35 -3.43 -14.25 1.49
N GLY A 36 -4.15 -15.17 0.81
CA GLY A 36 -5.61 -15.28 0.84
C GLY A 36 -6.39 -14.13 0.18
N ALA A 37 -5.69 -13.15 -0.41
CA ALA A 37 -6.31 -12.04 -1.11
C ALA A 37 -6.51 -12.39 -2.59
N GLU A 38 -7.71 -12.84 -2.94
CA GLU A 38 -8.14 -12.88 -4.34
C GLU A 38 -8.68 -11.51 -4.74
N TYR A 39 -8.09 -10.92 -5.78
CA TYR A 39 -8.55 -9.67 -6.35
C TYR A 39 -9.31 -9.96 -7.63
N GLU A 40 -10.55 -9.48 -7.73
CA GLU A 40 -11.27 -9.51 -9.00
C GLU A 40 -10.46 -8.73 -10.05
N ARG A 41 -10.37 -9.25 -11.27
CA ARG A 41 -9.70 -8.54 -12.37
C ARG A 41 -10.48 -7.30 -12.74
N ASN A 42 -9.81 -6.16 -12.76
CA ASN A 42 -10.36 -4.92 -13.28
C ASN A 42 -9.85 -4.73 -14.72
N PRO A 43 -10.73 -4.61 -15.73
CA PRO A 43 -10.32 -4.43 -17.13
C PRO A 43 -9.61 -3.09 -17.40
N ASP A 44 -9.81 -2.10 -16.54
CA ASP A 44 -9.17 -0.78 -16.66
C ASP A 44 -7.76 -0.77 -16.03
N PHE A 45 -7.34 -1.87 -15.38
CA PHE A 45 -6.05 -1.98 -14.72
C PHE A 45 -5.09 -2.81 -15.55
N GLU A 46 -3.85 -2.33 -15.65
CA GLU A 46 -2.79 -3.05 -16.34
C GLU A 46 -1.99 -3.94 -15.37
N PRO A 47 -1.28 -4.98 -15.86
CA PRO A 47 -0.38 -5.76 -15.03
C PRO A 47 0.73 -4.90 -14.43
N MET A 48 1.17 -5.25 -13.21
CA MET A 48 2.35 -4.61 -12.62
C MET A 48 3.59 -4.93 -13.50
N PRO A 49 4.41 -3.94 -13.88
CA PRO A 49 5.69 -4.21 -14.53
C PRO A 49 6.58 -5.11 -13.65
N ASP A 50 7.38 -5.96 -14.27
CA ASP A 50 8.38 -6.78 -13.56
C ASP A 50 9.53 -5.89 -13.06
N ILE A 51 9.32 -5.29 -11.89
CA ILE A 51 10.29 -4.41 -11.23
C ILE A 51 11.54 -5.19 -10.82
N GLU A 52 11.39 -6.43 -10.34
CA GLU A 52 12.51 -7.23 -9.81
C GLU A 52 13.41 -7.79 -10.91
N GLY A 53 12.85 -8.21 -12.05
CA GLY A 53 13.62 -8.64 -13.21
C GLY A 53 14.34 -7.49 -13.93
N ASN A 54 13.81 -6.26 -13.82
CA ASN A 54 14.29 -5.10 -14.58
C ASN A 54 14.72 -3.93 -13.69
N ARG A 55 15.27 -4.21 -12.50
CA ARG A 55 15.63 -3.17 -11.50
C ARG A 55 16.52 -2.05 -12.05
N GLY A 56 17.36 -2.34 -13.05
CA GLY A 56 18.22 -1.35 -13.70
C GLY A 56 17.48 -0.27 -14.50
N GLU A 57 16.21 -0.49 -14.83
CA GLU A 57 15.37 0.46 -15.56
C GLU A 57 14.61 1.43 -14.62
N PHE A 58 14.68 1.19 -13.30
CA PHE A 58 13.90 1.93 -12.31
C PHE A 58 14.82 2.61 -11.28
N ASP A 59 14.50 3.86 -10.94
CA ASP A 59 15.11 4.54 -9.78
C ASP A 59 14.46 4.04 -8.49
N ILE A 60 15.00 2.94 -7.95
CA ILE A 60 14.49 2.28 -6.75
C ILE A 60 15.18 2.84 -5.50
N ILE A 61 14.37 3.31 -4.55
CA ILE A 61 14.84 3.97 -3.32
C ILE A 61 14.28 3.28 -2.09
N SER A 62 15.06 3.26 -1.00
CA SER A 62 14.71 2.63 0.27
C SER A 62 15.51 3.26 1.40
N TRP A 63 15.02 3.08 2.64
CA TRP A 63 15.66 3.59 3.86
C TRP A 63 15.61 2.55 4.96
N ASP A 64 16.65 2.50 5.78
CA ASP A 64 16.59 1.75 7.02
C ASP A 64 15.80 2.56 8.05
N LEU A 65 15.04 1.86 8.91
CA LEU A 65 14.18 2.47 9.91
C LEU A 65 14.56 1.99 11.31
N GLN A 66 14.52 2.91 12.27
CA GLN A 66 14.50 2.59 13.69
C GLN A 66 13.06 2.47 14.21
N PRO A 67 12.82 1.80 15.36
CA PRO A 67 11.53 1.81 16.02
C PRO A 67 11.02 3.25 16.23
N GLY A 68 9.79 3.52 15.81
CA GLY A 68 9.18 4.85 15.83
C GLY A 68 9.23 5.59 14.49
N ASP A 69 10.16 5.25 13.59
CA ASP A 69 10.22 5.86 12.27
C ASP A 69 9.04 5.44 11.39
N LEU A 70 8.73 6.27 10.40
CA LEU A 70 7.61 6.05 9.49
C LEU A 70 7.94 6.44 8.05
N TYR A 71 7.33 5.71 7.14
CA TYR A 71 7.15 6.14 5.76
C TYR A 71 5.86 6.94 5.64
N VAL A 72 5.93 8.11 5.01
CA VAL A 72 4.76 8.81 4.47
C VAL A 72 4.92 8.86 2.97
N PHE A 73 3.96 8.30 2.25
CA PHE A 73 3.99 8.28 0.79
C PHE A 73 2.57 8.30 0.23
N GLN A 74 2.47 8.73 -1.03
CA GLN A 74 1.20 8.77 -1.75
C GLN A 74 0.83 7.37 -2.25
N GLY A 75 -0.45 6.99 -2.14
CA GLY A 75 -0.91 5.62 -2.36
C GLY A 75 -0.71 5.02 -3.76
N MET A 76 -0.46 5.84 -4.79
CA MET A 76 -0.13 5.39 -6.16
C MET A 76 1.37 5.20 -6.38
N ALA A 77 2.23 5.51 -5.40
CA ALA A 77 3.64 5.17 -5.51
C ALA A 77 3.78 3.65 -5.59
N VAL A 78 4.41 3.15 -6.65
CA VAL A 78 4.79 1.74 -6.76
C VAL A 78 5.79 1.44 -5.64
N HIS A 79 5.42 0.52 -4.78
CA HIS A 79 6.19 0.13 -3.62
C HIS A 79 6.11 -1.37 -3.40
N GLY A 80 7.19 -1.95 -2.90
CA GLY A 80 7.31 -3.38 -2.67
C GLY A 80 8.32 -3.65 -1.57
N VAL A 81 8.40 -4.91 -1.15
CA VAL A 81 9.36 -5.33 -0.14
C VAL A 81 9.79 -6.76 -0.44
N SER A 82 11.09 -7.03 -0.32
CA SER A 82 11.57 -8.42 -0.32
C SER A 82 11.14 -9.13 0.97
N GLY A 83 10.88 -10.42 0.91
CA GLY A 83 10.61 -11.22 2.12
C GLY A 83 11.70 -11.03 3.18
N ASN A 84 11.30 -11.04 4.46
CA ASN A 84 12.23 -10.94 5.58
C ASN A 84 13.14 -12.18 5.60
N ARG A 85 14.44 -11.99 5.33
CA ARG A 85 15.43 -13.07 5.30
C ARG A 85 16.07 -13.35 6.66
N SER A 86 15.71 -12.59 7.69
CA SER A 86 16.21 -12.85 9.04
C SER A 86 15.58 -14.13 9.60
N THR A 87 16.43 -15.04 10.07
CA THR A 87 16.02 -16.26 10.75
C THR A 87 15.74 -16.05 12.25
N SER A 88 16.13 -14.90 12.80
CA SER A 88 16.09 -14.60 14.23
C SER A 88 15.22 -13.40 14.60
N ARG A 89 14.89 -12.52 13.65
CA ARG A 89 14.13 -11.29 13.90
C ARG A 89 12.82 -11.28 13.11
N ARG A 90 11.71 -11.10 13.80
CA ARG A 90 10.42 -10.73 13.19
C ARG A 90 10.40 -9.23 12.91
N ARG A 91 9.66 -8.83 11.87
CA ARG A 91 9.35 -7.43 11.57
C ARG A 91 7.87 -7.19 11.81
N ARG A 92 7.54 -6.27 12.71
CA ARG A 92 6.18 -5.77 12.91
C ARG A 92 6.07 -4.35 12.38
N GLY A 93 4.95 -4.07 11.73
CA GLY A 93 4.64 -2.76 11.19
C GLY A 93 3.19 -2.39 11.47
N TYR A 94 2.95 -1.10 11.63
CA TYR A 94 1.62 -0.52 11.71
C TYR A 94 1.42 0.48 10.57
N THR A 95 0.34 0.32 9.81
CA THR A 95 -0.01 1.17 8.67
C THR A 95 -1.36 1.82 8.89
N VAL A 96 -1.45 3.11 8.55
CA VAL A 96 -2.68 3.88 8.53
C VAL A 96 -2.79 4.51 7.14
N ARG A 97 -4.01 4.56 6.60
CA ARG A 97 -4.31 5.29 5.37
C ARG A 97 -5.06 6.57 5.72
N TYR A 98 -4.59 7.69 5.20
CA TYR A 98 -5.27 8.98 5.29
C TYR A 98 -5.93 9.26 3.94
N ILE A 99 -7.14 9.81 3.98
CA ILE A 99 -7.93 10.16 2.79
C ILE A 99 -8.28 11.65 2.85
N GLY A 100 -8.51 12.25 1.67
CA GLY A 100 -8.99 13.62 1.55
C GLY A 100 -10.49 13.74 1.87
N ASP A 101 -10.92 14.98 2.17
CA ASP A 101 -12.32 15.33 2.45
C ASP A 101 -13.25 15.16 1.22
N ASP A 102 -12.67 15.13 0.03
CA ASP A 102 -13.34 15.02 -1.26
C ASP A 102 -13.50 13.57 -1.74
N ILE A 103 -12.90 12.61 -1.03
CA ILE A 103 -12.97 11.19 -1.38
C ILE A 103 -14.39 10.65 -1.23
N ARG A 104 -14.74 9.70 -2.10
CA ARG A 104 -16.00 8.94 -2.08
C ARG A 104 -15.72 7.45 -2.09
N TYR A 105 -16.65 6.69 -1.53
CA TYR A 105 -16.59 5.24 -1.50
C TYR A 105 -16.76 4.70 -2.91
N ASP A 106 -15.93 3.72 -3.27
CA ASP A 106 -15.85 3.21 -4.61
C ASP A 106 -15.79 1.68 -4.61
N GLN A 107 -16.84 1.06 -5.16
CA GLN A 107 -17.02 -0.38 -5.28
C GLN A 107 -16.61 -0.93 -6.66
N ARG A 108 -15.55 -0.38 -7.25
CA ARG A 108 -14.96 -0.93 -8.49
C ARG A 108 -14.45 -2.37 -8.31
N LYS A 109 -14.17 -3.05 -9.42
CA LYS A 109 -13.47 -4.34 -9.40
C LYS A 109 -12.01 -4.18 -8.95
N GLY A 110 -11.44 -5.23 -8.36
CA GLY A 110 -10.04 -5.24 -7.91
C GLY A 110 -9.80 -4.62 -6.54
N LEU A 111 -10.83 -4.56 -5.70
CA LEU A 111 -10.71 -4.14 -4.30
C LEU A 111 -10.28 -5.31 -3.42
N SER A 112 -9.64 -4.99 -2.30
CA SER A 112 -9.45 -5.95 -1.21
C SER A 112 -10.77 -6.05 -0.44
N LEU A 113 -11.48 -7.18 -0.53
CA LEU A 113 -12.78 -7.35 0.11
C LEU A 113 -12.77 -7.09 1.64
N PRO A 114 -11.73 -7.48 2.41
CA PRO A 114 -11.68 -7.22 3.85
C PRO A 114 -11.68 -5.74 4.27
N ILE A 115 -11.38 -4.81 3.36
CA ILE A 115 -11.43 -3.36 3.66
C ILE A 115 -12.74 -2.71 3.21
N CYS A 116 -13.62 -3.45 2.51
CA CYS A 116 -14.92 -2.95 2.10
C CYS A 116 -15.88 -2.86 3.30
N ASN A 117 -16.74 -1.85 3.28
CA ASN A 117 -17.83 -1.68 4.24
C ASN A 117 -19.15 -2.07 3.56
N GLU A 118 -19.81 -3.10 4.10
CA GLU A 118 -21.07 -3.63 3.56
C GLU A 118 -22.27 -2.68 3.71
N HIS A 119 -22.17 -1.67 4.55
CA HIS A 119 -23.20 -0.66 4.78
C HIS A 119 -23.00 0.61 3.94
N MET A 120 -21.98 0.65 3.06
CA MET A 120 -21.71 1.78 2.18
C MET A 120 -22.00 1.45 0.72
N SER A 121 -22.51 2.44 0.00
CA SER A 121 -22.78 2.39 -1.44
C SER A 121 -21.76 3.21 -2.22
N HIS A 122 -21.50 2.84 -3.48
CA HIS A 122 -20.66 3.63 -4.38
C HIS A 122 -21.14 5.10 -4.42
N GLY A 123 -20.21 6.04 -4.24
CA GLY A 123 -20.47 7.47 -4.18
C GLY A 123 -20.71 8.04 -2.77
N ASP A 124 -20.79 7.21 -1.74
CA ASP A 124 -20.96 7.67 -0.36
C ASP A 124 -19.73 8.43 0.16
N ARG A 125 -19.95 9.36 1.10
CA ARG A 125 -18.85 10.00 1.83
C ARG A 125 -18.31 9.06 2.90
N LEU A 126 -16.98 8.94 3.01
CA LEU A 126 -16.34 8.21 4.09
C LEU A 126 -16.33 9.10 5.34
N ALA A 127 -17.23 8.83 6.28
CA ALA A 127 -17.35 9.56 7.55
C ALA A 127 -17.89 8.64 8.67
N GLY A 128 -17.83 9.13 9.92
CA GLY A 128 -18.36 8.44 11.10
C GLY A 128 -17.31 7.60 11.86
N PRO A 129 -17.74 6.72 12.78
CA PRO A 129 -16.82 6.03 13.69
C PRO A 129 -15.76 5.16 13.01
N GLN A 130 -16.07 4.58 11.85
CA GLN A 130 -15.13 3.76 11.06
C GLN A 130 -14.18 4.60 10.19
N TYR A 131 -14.56 5.85 9.88
CA TYR A 131 -13.76 6.80 9.12
C TYR A 131 -13.65 8.11 9.90
N PRO A 132 -12.98 8.08 11.07
CA PRO A 132 -12.94 9.21 11.97
C PRO A 132 -12.14 10.37 11.36
N GLN A 133 -12.59 11.58 11.65
CA GLN A 133 -11.88 12.78 11.26
C GLN A 133 -10.60 12.94 12.11
N VAL A 134 -9.46 13.10 11.43
CA VAL A 134 -8.14 13.19 12.09
C VAL A 134 -7.88 14.60 12.62
N ILE A 135 -8.25 15.63 11.85
CA ILE A 135 -8.05 17.04 12.19
C ILE A 135 -9.38 17.76 12.03
N ALA A 136 -9.86 18.46 13.07
CA ALA A 136 -11.09 19.25 13.01
C ALA A 136 -11.01 20.31 11.90
N LYS A 137 -12.12 20.50 11.16
CA LYS A 137 -12.20 21.57 10.16
C LYS A 137 -12.19 22.90 10.92
N ARG A 138 -11.29 23.79 10.53
CA ARG A 138 -11.27 25.16 11.03
C ARG A 138 -12.41 25.96 10.43
#